data_AF-A0A2P6V539-F1
#
_entry.id   AF-A0A2P6V539-F1
#
_cell.length_a   1.000
_cell.length_b   1.000
_cell.length_c   1.000
_cell.angle_alpha   90.00
_cell.angle_beta   90.00
_cell.angle_gamma   90.00
#
_symmetry.space_group_name_H-M   'P 1'
#
loop_
_entity.id
_entity.type
_entity.pdbx_description
1 polymer ?
#
loop_
_entity_poly.entity_id
_entity_poly.type
_entity_poly.pdbx_seq_one_letter_code
_entity_poly.pdbx_strand_id
1 'polypeptide(L)'
;MAGTRALCFRSAAVSARQVAQLQQCRRQPRPSVAAAAAASGGAPADPAEERMRAAAAFAADTFVRDEITIGLGTGQPVNALIEEVASRLSAGKLRAVRAVPASDVAAAEAALHGVPLTTLEEAGGRLDFFFEAADELSNDAEGSLAFMIGCAQQPTQPQLHRARALAAAATTNVVLADATAVVPRLGGSLPVAVEWPQEEAWEDSGELLDDIFLGDAELWRRSTEEGVGPRGGDAPYVSPEGHALIDIRFYEGLKLLGEDADYGSIAREIESVEGVVAHGLMANVAAAAVVATAAGPRLVWRGEQLAAGAGRGGSLGEA
;
A
#
# COMPACT_ATOMS: atom_id res chain seq x y z
N MET A 1 -46.51 9.27 37.29
CA MET A 1 -46.34 7.80 37.29
C MET A 1 -45.21 7.47 36.34
N ALA A 2 -44.02 7.29 36.89
CA ALA A 2 -42.82 6.86 36.15
C ALA A 2 -42.74 5.33 36.20
N GLY A 3 -42.48 4.69 35.05
CA GLY A 3 -42.37 3.24 34.93
C GLY A 3 -41.17 2.87 34.06
N THR A 4 -40.03 2.67 34.70
CA THR A 4 -38.79 2.15 34.11
C THR A 4 -38.94 0.64 33.87
N ARG A 5 -38.79 0.17 32.62
CA ARG A 5 -38.67 -1.27 32.30
C ARG A 5 -37.19 -1.63 32.14
N ALA A 6 -36.67 -2.43 33.08
CA ALA A 6 -35.37 -3.08 32.98
C ALA A 6 -35.46 -4.35 32.11
N LEU A 7 -34.63 -4.44 31.07
CA LEU A 7 -34.40 -5.65 30.28
C LEU A 7 -33.37 -6.52 31.01
N CYS A 8 -33.79 -7.72 31.42
CA CYS A 8 -32.98 -8.71 32.10
C CYS A 8 -32.41 -9.69 31.06
N PHE A 9 -31.10 -9.64 30.79
CA PHE A 9 -30.41 -10.62 29.94
C PHE A 9 -30.27 -11.95 30.69
N ARG A 10 -30.89 -13.03 30.17
CA ARG A 10 -30.65 -14.39 30.62
C ARG A 10 -29.45 -14.96 29.87
N SER A 11 -28.38 -15.27 30.60
CA SER A 11 -27.21 -16.01 30.10
C SER A 11 -27.60 -17.47 29.80
N ALA A 12 -27.29 -17.95 28.59
CA ALA A 12 -27.49 -19.35 28.21
C ALA A 12 -26.33 -20.19 28.76
N ALA A 13 -26.64 -21.15 29.64
CA ALA A 13 -25.66 -22.09 30.19
C ALA A 13 -25.22 -23.11 29.11
N VAL A 14 -23.90 -23.16 28.86
CA VAL A 14 -23.27 -24.17 28.00
C VAL A 14 -23.38 -25.55 28.67
N SER A 15 -23.85 -26.55 27.91
CA SER A 15 -24.10 -27.90 28.41
C SER A 15 -22.80 -28.65 28.74
N ALA A 16 -22.82 -29.47 29.79
CA ALA A 16 -21.72 -30.33 30.23
C ALA A 16 -21.19 -31.28 29.12
N ARG A 17 -21.97 -31.54 28.06
CA ARG A 17 -21.50 -32.30 26.89
C ARG A 17 -20.48 -31.54 26.04
N GLN A 18 -20.57 -30.21 25.93
CA GLN A 18 -19.62 -29.40 25.16
C GLN A 18 -18.26 -29.27 25.86
N VAL A 19 -18.24 -29.29 27.20
CA VAL A 19 -17.00 -29.23 28.00
C VAL A 19 -16.19 -30.53 27.86
N ALA A 20 -16.84 -31.69 27.79
CA ALA A 20 -16.16 -32.98 27.64
C ALA A 20 -15.47 -33.16 26.27
N GLN A 21 -16.04 -32.59 25.21
CA GLN A 21 -15.52 -32.69 23.84
C GLN A 21 -14.25 -31.83 23.64
N LEU A 22 -14.16 -30.69 24.35
CA LEU A 22 -12.96 -29.83 24.37
C LEU A 22 -11.80 -30.45 25.17
N GLN A 23 -12.08 -31.28 26.18
CA GLN A 23 -11.06 -31.94 26.99
C GLN A 23 -10.42 -33.15 26.29
N GLN A 24 -11.13 -33.81 25.37
CA GLN A 24 -10.58 -34.92 24.58
C GLN A 24 -9.59 -34.49 23.49
N CYS A 25 -9.69 -33.27 22.97
CA CYS A 25 -8.74 -32.72 22.00
C CYS A 25 -7.36 -32.36 22.59
N ARG A 26 -7.23 -32.28 23.92
CA ARG A 26 -5.97 -31.92 24.62
C ARG A 26 -5.00 -33.08 24.83
N ARG A 27 -5.36 -34.31 24.43
CA ARG A 27 -4.58 -35.53 24.75
C ARG A 27 -3.83 -36.17 23.58
N GLN A 28 -3.77 -35.53 22.41
CA GLN A 28 -2.96 -36.05 21.30
C GLN A 28 -1.54 -35.44 21.35
N PRO A 29 -0.47 -36.26 21.31
CA PRO A 29 0.90 -35.76 21.26
C PRO A 29 1.13 -35.02 19.93
N ARG A 30 1.64 -33.79 20.01
CA ARG A 30 2.05 -33.01 18.84
C ARG A 30 3.26 -33.68 18.18
N PRO A 31 3.27 -33.94 16.85
CA PRO A 31 4.49 -34.34 16.19
C PRO A 31 5.52 -33.21 16.33
N SER A 32 6.75 -33.56 16.72
CA SER A 32 7.86 -32.63 16.86
C SER A 32 8.17 -31.96 15.52
N VAL A 33 8.25 -30.62 15.51
CA VAL A 33 8.54 -29.77 14.34
C VAL A 33 9.97 -29.96 13.80
N ALA A 34 10.77 -30.87 14.36
CA ALA A 34 12.20 -31.01 14.07
C ALA A 34 12.56 -31.94 12.90
N ALA A 35 11.61 -32.37 12.05
CA ALA A 35 11.90 -33.36 11.00
C ALA A 35 11.30 -33.06 9.61
N ALA A 36 10.92 -31.81 9.33
CA ALA A 36 10.43 -31.40 8.00
C ALA A 36 11.35 -30.39 7.28
N ALA A 37 12.56 -30.16 7.79
CA ALA A 37 13.58 -29.33 7.15
C ALA A 37 14.55 -30.19 6.32
N ALA A 38 14.02 -30.92 5.34
CA ALA A 38 14.84 -31.50 4.28
C ALA A 38 13.95 -31.72 3.05
N ALA A 39 14.34 -31.08 1.95
CA ALA A 39 13.78 -31.17 0.61
C ALA A 39 12.52 -30.34 0.30
N SER A 40 12.71 -29.03 0.13
CA SER A 40 12.05 -28.31 -0.96
C SER A 40 13.15 -27.71 -1.85
N GLY A 41 13.47 -28.40 -2.95
CA GLY A 41 14.16 -27.75 -4.06
C GLY A 41 13.20 -26.70 -4.61
N GLY A 42 13.42 -25.44 -4.24
CA GLY A 42 12.60 -24.32 -4.67
C GLY A 42 12.61 -24.22 -6.19
N ALA A 43 11.43 -23.95 -6.78
CA ALA A 43 11.36 -23.49 -8.16
C ALA A 43 12.32 -22.29 -8.35
N PRO A 44 12.94 -22.13 -9.52
CA PRO A 44 13.75 -20.94 -9.78
C PRO A 44 12.90 -19.70 -9.50
N ALA A 45 13.42 -18.78 -8.69
CA ALA A 45 12.73 -17.54 -8.38
C ALA A 45 12.39 -16.79 -9.66
N ASP A 46 11.20 -16.16 -9.71
CA ASP A 46 10.85 -15.28 -10.81
C ASP A 46 11.94 -14.19 -10.94
N PRO A 47 12.51 -13.98 -12.15
CA PRO A 47 13.45 -12.88 -12.38
C PRO A 47 12.97 -11.52 -11.84
N ALA A 48 11.66 -11.25 -11.79
CA ALA A 48 11.12 -10.04 -11.18
C ALA A 48 11.30 -10.00 -9.66
N GLU A 49 10.98 -11.09 -8.97
CA GLU A 49 11.19 -11.20 -7.53
C GLU A 49 12.66 -11.07 -7.15
N GLU A 50 13.58 -11.68 -7.91
CA GLU A 50 15.01 -11.57 -7.63
C GLU A 50 15.51 -10.12 -7.74
N ARG A 51 15.06 -9.37 -8.75
CA ARG A 51 15.36 -7.95 -8.87
C ARG A 51 14.81 -7.14 -7.70
N MET A 52 13.58 -7.43 -7.26
CA MET A 52 12.98 -6.77 -6.10
C MET A 52 13.74 -7.05 -4.81
N ARG A 53 14.16 -8.30 -4.57
CA ARG A 53 15.03 -8.65 -3.42
C ARG A 53 16.37 -7.91 -3.47
N ALA A 54 16.99 -7.79 -4.65
CA ALA A 54 18.23 -7.04 -4.80
C ALA A 54 18.04 -5.53 -4.49
N ALA A 55 16.92 -4.94 -4.92
CA ALA A 55 16.57 -3.56 -4.60
C ALA A 55 16.26 -3.36 -3.11
N ALA A 56 15.55 -4.30 -2.48
CA ALA A 56 15.30 -4.30 -1.04
C ALA A 56 16.60 -4.38 -0.23
N ALA A 57 17.53 -5.27 -0.60
CA ALA A 57 18.85 -5.37 0.01
C ALA A 57 19.63 -4.05 -0.10
N PHE A 58 19.64 -3.46 -1.30
CA PHE A 58 20.27 -2.15 -1.51
C PHE A 58 19.63 -1.04 -0.68
N ALA A 59 18.30 -1.00 -0.58
CA ALA A 59 17.58 -0.02 0.23
C ALA A 59 17.90 -0.19 1.72
N ALA A 60 17.89 -1.43 2.23
CA ALA A 60 18.28 -1.73 3.61
C ALA A 60 19.73 -1.31 3.90
N ASP A 61 20.67 -1.60 2.99
CA ASP A 61 22.08 -1.18 3.10
C ASP A 61 22.24 0.34 3.10
N THR A 62 21.41 1.05 2.34
CA THR A 62 21.55 2.49 2.15
C THR A 62 20.91 3.27 3.30
N PHE A 63 19.72 2.87 3.73
CA PHE A 63 18.87 3.69 4.58
C PHE A 63 18.65 3.13 5.99
N VAL A 64 18.67 1.81 6.18
CA VAL A 64 18.33 1.20 7.47
C VAL A 64 19.58 1.09 8.36
N ARG A 65 19.47 1.57 9.60
CA ARG A 65 20.54 1.61 10.60
C ARG A 65 20.03 1.08 11.94
N ASP A 66 20.92 0.86 12.90
CA ASP A 66 20.53 0.50 14.27
C ASP A 66 19.66 1.60 14.89
N GLU A 67 18.74 1.21 15.79
CA GLU A 67 17.98 2.09 16.69
C GLU A 67 17.04 3.11 15.99
N ILE A 68 16.70 2.89 14.72
CA ILE A 68 15.76 3.75 13.99
C ILE A 68 14.32 3.23 14.05
N THR A 69 13.37 4.13 13.80
CA THR A 69 11.97 3.77 13.55
C THR A 69 11.64 4.00 12.08
N ILE A 70 11.20 2.95 11.39
CA ILE A 70 10.82 3.00 9.98
C ILE A 70 9.31 2.86 9.82
N GLY A 71 8.73 3.55 8.86
CA GLY A 71 7.39 3.28 8.37
C GLY A 71 7.44 2.26 7.23
N LEU A 72 6.48 1.35 7.19
CA LEU A 72 6.36 0.31 6.16
C LEU A 72 5.06 0.45 5.39
N GLY A 73 5.17 0.74 4.10
CA GLY A 73 4.10 0.70 3.13
C GLY A 73 3.63 -0.71 2.79
N THR A 74 3.00 -0.88 1.63
CA THR A 74 2.42 -2.17 1.19
C THR A 74 2.87 -2.54 -0.21
N GLY A 75 3.14 -3.82 -0.45
CA GLY A 75 3.40 -4.36 -1.79
C GLY A 75 4.69 -5.15 -1.87
N GLN A 76 4.87 -5.91 -2.96
CA GLN A 76 5.99 -6.84 -3.15
C GLN A 76 7.37 -6.21 -2.90
N PRO A 77 7.68 -4.99 -3.37
CA PRO A 77 8.97 -4.35 -3.07
C PRO A 77 9.17 -4.09 -1.57
N VAL A 78 8.12 -3.70 -0.84
CA VAL A 78 8.18 -3.46 0.61
C VAL A 78 8.25 -4.79 1.37
N ASN A 79 7.53 -5.83 0.94
CA ASN A 79 7.63 -7.16 1.54
C ASN A 79 9.07 -7.71 1.46
N ALA A 80 9.74 -7.54 0.32
CA ALA A 80 11.15 -7.90 0.18
C ALA A 80 12.06 -7.10 1.13
N LEU A 81 11.78 -5.81 1.37
CA LEU A 81 12.49 -5.00 2.36
C LEU A 81 12.25 -5.52 3.78
N ILE A 82 11.01 -5.87 4.11
CA ILE A 82 10.64 -6.47 5.41
C ILE A 82 11.44 -7.75 5.65
N GLU A 83 11.48 -8.65 4.67
CA GLU A 83 12.23 -9.91 4.73
C GLU A 83 13.73 -9.66 4.98
N GLU A 84 14.31 -8.70 4.25
CA GLU A 84 15.73 -8.35 4.41
C GLU A 84 16.03 -7.76 5.79
N VAL A 85 15.20 -6.83 6.28
CA VAL A 85 15.36 -6.23 7.61
C VAL A 85 15.24 -7.30 8.70
N ALA A 86 14.26 -8.20 8.60
CA ALA A 86 14.11 -9.33 9.51
C ALA A 86 15.33 -10.25 9.51
N SER A 87 15.83 -10.62 8.33
CA SER A 87 17.03 -11.43 8.17
C SER A 87 18.24 -10.79 8.88
N ARG A 88 18.43 -9.47 8.73
CA ARG A 88 19.51 -8.74 9.41
C ARG A 88 19.34 -8.65 10.91
N LEU A 89 18.12 -8.43 11.41
CA LEU A 89 17.82 -8.43 12.84
C LEU A 89 18.10 -9.80 13.46
N SER A 90 17.63 -10.88 12.83
CA SER A 90 17.86 -12.25 13.31
C SER A 90 19.34 -12.65 13.28
N ALA A 91 20.10 -12.17 12.30
CA ALA A 91 21.54 -12.38 12.21
C ALA A 91 22.36 -11.45 13.13
N GLY A 92 21.73 -10.54 13.87
CA GLY A 92 22.40 -9.55 14.72
C GLY A 92 23.19 -8.48 13.97
N LYS A 93 22.93 -8.30 12.67
CA LYS A 93 23.53 -7.27 11.82
C LYS A 93 22.82 -5.92 11.93
N LEU A 94 21.57 -5.93 12.39
CA LEU A 94 20.81 -4.76 12.79
C LEU A 94 20.30 -4.96 14.22
N ARG A 95 20.13 -3.86 14.95
CA ARG A 95 19.63 -3.87 16.33
C ARG A 95 18.58 -2.79 16.53
N ALA A 96 17.56 -3.11 17.32
CA ALA A 96 16.56 -2.17 17.82
C ALA A 96 15.85 -1.34 16.72
N VAL A 97 15.73 -1.87 15.50
CA VAL A 97 14.85 -1.31 14.47
C VAL A 97 13.40 -1.64 14.85
N ARG A 98 12.54 -0.63 14.81
CA ARG A 98 11.10 -0.77 15.01
C ARG A 98 10.36 -0.31 13.76
N ALA A 99 9.22 -0.91 13.49
CA ALA A 99 8.42 -0.62 12.31
C ALA A 99 7.01 -0.13 12.67
N VAL A 100 6.56 0.92 12.00
CA VAL A 100 5.17 1.40 12.02
C VAL A 100 4.53 1.05 10.67
N PRO A 101 3.55 0.13 10.62
CA PRO A 101 2.93 -0.28 9.38
C PRO A 101 1.88 0.74 8.90
N ALA A 102 1.87 1.01 7.60
CA ALA A 102 0.85 1.84 6.93
C ALA A 102 -0.44 1.07 6.64
N SER A 103 -0.44 -0.27 6.79
CA SER A 103 -1.61 -1.09 6.58
C SER A 103 -1.63 -2.34 7.47
N ASP A 104 -2.80 -2.95 7.60
CA ASP A 104 -2.96 -4.22 8.31
C ASP A 104 -2.23 -5.36 7.58
N VAL A 105 -2.11 -5.28 6.25
CA VAL A 105 -1.29 -6.19 5.43
C VAL A 105 0.19 -6.05 5.76
N ALA A 106 0.69 -4.81 5.77
CA ALA A 106 2.08 -4.53 6.10
C ALA A 106 2.41 -4.95 7.54
N ALA A 107 1.46 -4.76 8.47
CA ALA A 107 1.58 -5.21 9.85
C ALA A 107 1.69 -6.74 9.92
N ALA A 108 0.82 -7.45 9.20
CA ALA A 108 0.83 -8.92 9.16
C ALA A 108 2.15 -9.44 8.56
N GLU A 109 2.63 -8.84 7.47
CA GLU A 109 3.89 -9.22 6.82
C GLU A 109 5.10 -9.01 7.74
N ALA A 110 5.20 -7.83 8.36
CA ALA A 110 6.27 -7.52 9.30
C ALA A 110 6.26 -8.45 10.52
N ALA A 111 5.09 -8.74 11.07
CA ALA A 111 4.93 -9.69 12.18
C ALA A 111 5.33 -11.12 11.78
N LEU A 112 4.95 -11.55 10.57
CA LEU A 112 5.27 -12.87 10.04
C LEU A 112 6.79 -13.10 9.95
N HIS A 113 7.53 -12.08 9.50
CA HIS A 113 8.99 -12.14 9.36
C HIS A 113 9.74 -11.83 10.66
N GLY A 114 9.05 -11.34 11.69
CA GLY A 114 9.65 -11.04 13.00
C GLY A 114 10.31 -9.66 13.10
N VAL A 115 9.85 -8.69 12.30
CA VAL A 115 10.23 -7.27 12.47
C VAL A 115 9.43 -6.70 13.65
N PRO A 116 10.08 -6.11 14.68
CA PRO A 116 9.39 -5.51 15.81
C PRO A 116 8.45 -4.37 15.40
N LEU A 117 7.16 -4.50 15.74
CA LEU A 117 6.16 -3.48 15.46
C LEU A 117 6.01 -2.48 16.61
N THR A 118 5.62 -1.24 16.26
CA THR A 118 5.23 -0.17 17.18
C THR A 118 4.18 0.71 16.50
N THR A 119 3.56 1.61 17.25
CA THR A 119 2.65 2.63 16.68
C THR A 119 3.37 3.95 16.44
N LEU A 120 2.80 4.82 15.60
CA LEU A 120 3.34 6.17 15.40
C LEU A 120 3.35 6.97 16.72
N GLU A 121 2.37 6.76 17.59
CA GLU A 121 2.30 7.39 18.91
C GLU A 121 3.44 6.93 19.83
N GLU A 122 3.66 5.61 19.94
CA GLU A 122 4.76 5.02 20.72
C GLU A 122 6.14 5.38 20.18
N ALA A 123 6.24 5.68 18.89
CA ALA A 123 7.44 6.19 18.24
C ALA A 123 7.69 7.69 18.49
N GLY A 124 6.78 8.39 19.17
CA GLY A 124 6.89 9.83 19.43
C GLY A 124 6.45 10.71 18.25
N GLY A 125 5.62 10.17 17.36
CA GLY A 125 5.01 10.92 16.25
C GLY A 125 5.93 11.18 15.06
N ARG A 126 7.10 10.53 14.99
CA ARG A 126 8.08 10.72 13.91
C ARG A 126 8.71 9.41 13.47
N LEU A 127 9.09 9.35 12.19
CA LEU A 127 9.83 8.24 11.59
C LEU A 127 11.14 8.75 10.98
N ASP A 128 12.17 7.90 10.96
CA ASP A 128 13.43 8.19 10.28
C ASP A 128 13.24 8.05 8.76
N PHE A 129 12.66 6.92 8.35
CA PHE A 129 12.35 6.61 6.96
C PHE A 129 10.94 6.06 6.82
N PHE A 130 10.26 6.36 5.71
CA PHE A 130 9.08 5.63 5.27
C PHE A 130 9.37 5.00 3.91
N PHE A 131 9.16 3.69 3.81
CA PHE A 131 9.35 2.93 2.57
C PHE A 131 8.00 2.54 2.01
N GLU A 132 7.73 2.90 0.76
CA GLU A 132 6.47 2.60 0.10
C GLU A 132 6.70 2.05 -1.30
N ALA A 133 5.85 1.12 -1.74
CA ALA A 133 5.89 0.61 -3.10
C ALA A 133 5.11 1.53 -4.03
N ALA A 134 5.64 1.79 -5.23
CA ALA A 134 4.93 2.53 -6.26
C ALA A 134 4.23 1.58 -7.24
N ASP A 135 2.93 1.79 -7.48
CA ASP A 135 2.21 1.18 -8.61
C ASP A 135 2.65 1.83 -9.94
N GLU A 136 2.78 3.16 -9.93
CA GLU A 136 3.44 3.94 -10.98
C GLU A 136 4.37 5.00 -10.34
N LEU A 137 5.46 5.30 -11.01
CA LEU A 137 6.50 6.25 -10.57
C LEU A 137 6.93 7.13 -11.76
N SER A 138 6.97 8.44 -11.54
CA SER A 138 7.39 9.40 -12.56
C SER A 138 8.15 10.59 -11.96
N ASN A 139 8.82 11.35 -12.84
CA ASN A 139 9.33 12.66 -12.48
C ASN A 139 8.23 13.69 -12.70
N ASP A 140 8.21 14.74 -11.88
CA ASP A 140 7.40 15.94 -12.15
C ASP A 140 8.21 17.02 -12.88
N ALA A 141 7.54 18.11 -13.27
CA ALA A 141 8.09 19.22 -14.07
C ALA A 141 9.36 19.88 -13.49
N GLU A 142 9.66 19.69 -12.21
CA GLU A 142 10.85 20.24 -11.53
C GLU A 142 11.87 19.16 -11.09
N GLY A 143 11.76 17.94 -11.62
CA GLY A 143 12.62 16.82 -11.26
C GLY A 143 12.29 16.22 -9.88
N SER A 144 11.17 16.62 -9.27
CA SER A 144 10.66 15.91 -8.10
C SER A 144 10.17 14.51 -8.48
N LEU A 145 10.03 13.65 -7.47
CA LEU A 145 9.50 12.30 -7.64
C LEU A 145 8.03 12.29 -7.23
N ALA A 146 7.19 11.73 -8.08
CA ALA A 146 5.78 11.49 -7.81
C ALA A 146 5.45 10.03 -8.10
N PHE A 147 4.58 9.44 -7.29
CA PHE A 147 4.17 8.06 -7.46
C PHE A 147 2.71 7.85 -7.06
N MET A 148 2.13 6.76 -7.55
CA MET A 148 0.80 6.32 -7.14
C MET A 148 0.89 5.08 -6.25
N ILE A 149 -0.05 4.98 -5.32
CA ILE A 149 -0.25 3.82 -4.46
C ILE A 149 -1.70 3.38 -4.45
N GLY A 150 -1.92 2.09 -4.22
CA GLY A 150 -3.24 1.52 -4.04
C GLY A 150 -4.03 1.32 -5.33
N CYS A 151 -3.39 1.38 -6.51
CA CYS A 151 -4.03 1.17 -7.81
C CYS A 151 -4.48 -0.29 -7.97
N ALA A 152 -3.70 -1.25 -7.47
CA ALA A 152 -4.03 -2.66 -7.55
C ALA A 152 -5.25 -3.02 -6.66
N GLN A 153 -6.18 -3.78 -7.20
CA GLN A 153 -7.25 -4.42 -6.44
C GLN A 153 -6.69 -5.65 -5.73
N GLN A 154 -6.32 -5.48 -4.46
CA GLN A 154 -5.90 -6.58 -3.60
C GLN A 154 -7.10 -7.10 -2.78
N PRO A 155 -6.99 -8.29 -2.15
CA PRO A 155 -8.02 -8.80 -1.24
C PRO A 155 -8.29 -7.88 -0.03
N THR A 156 -7.41 -6.92 0.23
CA THR A 156 -7.55 -5.84 1.22
C THR A 156 -7.33 -4.48 0.55
N GLN A 157 -8.14 -3.48 0.90
CA GLN A 157 -7.98 -2.14 0.35
C GLN A 157 -6.67 -1.49 0.78
N PRO A 158 -6.16 -0.55 -0.04
CA PRO A 158 -5.12 0.35 0.42
C PRO A 158 -5.65 1.26 1.54
N GLN A 159 -4.88 1.37 2.63
CA GLN A 159 -5.17 2.28 3.74
C GLN A 159 -4.49 3.63 3.49
N LEU A 160 -4.96 4.32 2.43
CA LEU A 160 -4.33 5.52 1.87
C LEU A 160 -4.05 6.62 2.91
N HIS A 161 -5.00 6.87 3.81
CA HIS A 161 -4.85 7.86 4.88
C HIS A 161 -3.71 7.51 5.86
N ARG A 162 -3.52 6.24 6.23
CA ARG A 162 -2.40 5.80 7.08
C ARG A 162 -1.07 5.96 6.36
N ALA A 163 -0.99 5.55 5.09
CA ALA A 163 0.21 5.72 4.27
C ALA A 163 0.60 7.20 4.17
N ARG A 164 -0.36 8.09 3.91
CA ARG A 164 -0.13 9.56 3.93
C ARG A 164 0.33 10.07 5.28
N ALA A 165 -0.30 9.63 6.37
CA ALA A 165 0.09 10.04 7.71
C ALA A 165 1.53 9.62 8.04
N LEU A 166 1.95 8.41 7.65
CA LEU A 166 3.33 7.97 7.82
C LEU A 166 4.30 8.74 6.91
N ALA A 167 3.92 9.00 5.67
CA ALA A 167 4.72 9.80 4.75
C ALA A 167 4.96 11.23 5.26
N ALA A 168 3.95 11.83 5.91
CA ALA A 168 4.04 13.14 6.54
C ALA A 168 4.87 13.12 7.84
N ALA A 169 4.83 12.03 8.61
CA ALA A 169 5.60 11.86 9.85
C ALA A 169 7.06 11.46 9.62
N ALA A 170 7.41 11.02 8.41
CA ALA A 170 8.74 10.57 8.06
C ALA A 170 9.69 11.72 7.74
N THR A 171 10.92 11.61 8.26
CA THR A 171 12.01 12.54 7.94
C THR A 171 12.45 12.36 6.48
N THR A 172 12.47 11.12 5.99
CA THR A 172 12.81 10.79 4.59
C THR A 172 11.84 9.75 4.03
N ASN A 173 11.23 10.04 2.89
CA ASN A 173 10.41 9.07 2.15
C ASN A 173 11.25 8.42 1.04
N VAL A 174 11.26 7.09 0.99
CA VAL A 174 11.97 6.29 -0.01
C VAL A 174 10.96 5.41 -0.74
N VAL A 175 10.84 5.60 -2.06
CA VAL A 175 9.97 4.74 -2.88
C VAL A 175 10.74 3.53 -3.38
N LEU A 176 10.08 2.38 -3.41
CA LEU A 176 10.58 1.15 -4.01
C LEU A 176 9.72 0.81 -5.23
N ALA A 177 10.34 0.53 -6.36
CA ALA A 177 9.61 0.28 -7.61
C ALA A 177 10.31 -0.78 -8.47
N ASP A 178 9.56 -1.62 -9.18
CA ASP A 178 10.10 -2.34 -10.34
C ASP A 178 10.27 -1.35 -11.51
N ALA A 179 11.24 -1.59 -12.39
CA ALA A 179 11.47 -0.74 -13.56
C ALA A 179 10.23 -0.57 -14.45
N THR A 180 9.30 -1.53 -14.44
CA THR A 180 8.02 -1.46 -15.18
C THR A 180 7.03 -0.45 -14.60
N ALA A 181 7.16 -0.07 -13.33
CA ALA A 181 6.35 0.99 -12.72
C ALA A 181 6.83 2.40 -13.12
N VAL A 182 8.01 2.54 -13.74
CA VAL A 182 8.53 3.84 -14.16
C VAL A 182 7.85 4.27 -15.47
N VAL A 183 7.02 5.31 -15.40
CA VAL A 183 6.22 5.80 -16.51
C VAL A 183 6.59 7.25 -16.87
N PRO A 184 6.42 7.69 -18.14
CA PRO A 184 6.68 9.07 -18.53
C PRO A 184 5.78 10.09 -17.85
N ARG A 185 4.54 9.69 -17.55
CA ARG A 185 3.52 10.46 -16.86
C ARG A 185 2.62 9.46 -16.13
N LEU A 186 2.44 9.64 -14.82
CA LEU A 186 1.44 8.91 -14.03
C LEU A 186 0.07 9.03 -14.71
N GLY A 187 -0.69 7.95 -14.75
CA GLY A 187 -2.01 7.87 -15.39
C GLY A 187 -2.80 6.68 -14.86
N GLY A 188 -3.56 6.00 -15.72
CA GLY A 188 -4.23 4.76 -15.32
C GLY A 188 -5.31 4.99 -14.27
N SER A 189 -5.23 4.33 -13.11
CA SER A 189 -6.28 4.37 -12.07
C SER A 189 -5.77 5.03 -10.79
N LEU A 190 -6.21 6.26 -10.51
CA LEU A 190 -5.91 6.97 -9.27
C LEU A 190 -6.99 6.68 -8.21
N PRO A 191 -6.66 5.94 -7.13
CA PRO A 191 -7.62 5.70 -6.07
C PRO A 191 -7.79 6.93 -5.16
N VAL A 192 -9.03 7.25 -4.83
CA VAL A 192 -9.43 8.30 -3.91
C VAL A 192 -10.37 7.70 -2.87
N ALA A 193 -10.00 7.82 -1.60
CA ALA A 193 -10.84 7.46 -0.47
C ALA A 193 -11.76 8.63 -0.13
N VAL A 194 -13.05 8.36 -0.11
CA VAL A 194 -14.09 9.34 0.25
C VAL A 194 -14.88 8.87 1.45
N GLU A 195 -15.42 9.82 2.20
CA GLU A 195 -16.31 9.55 3.32
C GLU A 195 -17.52 8.73 2.83
N TRP A 196 -17.88 7.72 3.61
CA TRP A 196 -19.06 6.90 3.34
C TRP A 196 -19.94 6.86 4.60
N PRO A 197 -20.57 7.99 4.97
CA PRO A 197 -21.54 7.99 6.06
C PRO A 197 -22.82 7.22 5.70
N GLN A 198 -23.20 7.19 4.41
CA GLN A 198 -24.44 6.60 3.86
C GLN A 198 -24.19 6.07 2.43
N GLU A 199 -24.97 5.09 1.95
CA GLU A 199 -24.70 4.31 0.72
C GLU A 199 -24.45 5.14 -0.54
N GLU A 200 -25.12 6.28 -0.68
CA GLU A 200 -25.02 7.20 -1.81
C GLU A 200 -24.04 8.37 -1.59
N ALA A 201 -23.48 8.53 -0.39
CA ALA A 201 -22.65 9.71 -0.04
C ALA A 201 -21.35 9.83 -0.87
N TRP A 202 -20.91 8.74 -1.50
CA TRP A 202 -19.76 8.78 -2.41
C TRP A 202 -20.10 9.45 -3.75
N GLU A 203 -21.38 9.51 -4.15
CA GLU A 203 -21.81 10.08 -5.43
C GLU A 203 -21.55 11.59 -5.47
N ASP A 204 -21.86 12.31 -4.38
CA ASP A 204 -21.62 13.76 -4.27
C ASP A 204 -20.12 14.10 -4.44
N SER A 205 -19.24 13.43 -3.70
CA SER A 205 -17.79 13.59 -3.87
C SER A 205 -17.32 13.13 -5.25
N GLY A 206 -17.95 12.10 -5.82
CA GLY A 206 -17.68 11.63 -7.17
C GLY A 206 -17.99 12.69 -8.23
N GLU A 207 -19.15 13.34 -8.17
CA GLU A 207 -19.51 14.42 -9.11
C GLU A 207 -18.51 15.57 -9.04
N LEU A 208 -18.11 15.99 -7.84
CA LEU A 208 -17.10 17.04 -7.66
C LEU A 208 -15.71 16.64 -8.20
N LEU A 209 -15.35 15.35 -8.06
CA LEU A 209 -14.10 14.82 -8.63
C LEU A 209 -14.18 14.74 -10.17
N ASP A 210 -15.34 14.42 -10.75
CA ASP A 210 -15.52 14.41 -12.21
C ASP A 210 -15.34 15.81 -12.81
N ASP A 211 -15.89 16.83 -12.13
CA ASP A 211 -15.81 18.24 -12.54
C ASP A 211 -14.35 18.74 -12.67
N ILE A 212 -13.44 18.31 -11.79
CA ILE A 212 -12.02 18.74 -11.85
C ILE A 212 -11.23 18.06 -12.98
N PHE A 213 -11.73 16.96 -13.57
CA PHE A 213 -11.08 16.23 -14.66
C PHE A 213 -11.75 16.40 -16.03
N LEU A 214 -12.87 17.12 -16.13
CA LEU A 214 -13.53 17.54 -17.39
C LEU A 214 -13.70 16.43 -18.45
N GLY A 215 -13.97 15.19 -18.03
CA GLY A 215 -14.15 14.05 -18.94
C GLY A 215 -12.85 13.42 -19.47
N ASP A 216 -11.68 13.84 -18.99
CA ASP A 216 -10.40 13.15 -19.25
C ASP A 216 -10.29 11.80 -18.53
N ALA A 217 -11.15 11.58 -17.54
CA ALA A 217 -11.19 10.38 -16.74
C ALA A 217 -12.60 9.83 -16.57
N GLU A 218 -12.70 8.54 -16.32
CA GLU A 218 -13.92 7.90 -15.85
C GLU A 218 -13.84 7.64 -14.35
N LEU A 219 -14.92 7.91 -13.63
CA LEU A 219 -15.00 7.58 -12.21
C LEU A 219 -15.66 6.22 -12.01
N TRP A 220 -14.96 5.36 -11.28
CA TRP A 220 -15.43 4.03 -10.96
C TRP A 220 -15.40 3.83 -9.45
N ARG A 221 -16.55 3.58 -8.84
CA ARG A 221 -16.58 3.07 -7.47
C ARG A 221 -15.92 1.68 -7.47
N ARG A 222 -14.86 1.52 -6.68
CA ARG A 222 -14.11 0.28 -6.63
C ARG A 222 -14.99 -0.85 -6.09
N SER A 223 -14.98 -1.99 -6.79
CA SER A 223 -15.68 -3.21 -6.38
C SER A 223 -14.71 -4.22 -5.79
N THR A 224 -15.22 -5.15 -4.98
CA THR A 224 -14.47 -6.37 -4.61
C THR A 224 -14.46 -7.40 -5.74
N GLU A 225 -15.26 -7.19 -6.78
CA GLU A 225 -15.39 -8.06 -7.93
C GLU A 225 -14.81 -7.39 -9.18
N GLU A 226 -14.05 -8.15 -9.98
CA GLU A 226 -13.49 -7.66 -11.24
C GLU A 226 -14.56 -7.55 -12.32
N GLY A 227 -14.39 -6.59 -13.25
CA GLY A 227 -15.25 -6.46 -14.43
C GLY A 227 -16.66 -5.92 -14.15
N VAL A 228 -16.92 -5.46 -12.93
CA VAL A 228 -18.18 -4.81 -12.55
C VAL A 228 -18.19 -3.37 -13.04
N GLY A 229 -19.34 -2.88 -13.50
CA GLY A 229 -19.49 -1.52 -14.05
C GLY A 229 -19.14 -0.38 -13.06
N PRO A 230 -19.18 0.88 -13.52
CA PRO A 230 -18.62 2.04 -12.80
C PRO A 230 -19.24 2.33 -11.43
N ARG A 231 -20.40 1.75 -11.12
CA ARG A 231 -21.06 1.88 -9.81
C ARG A 231 -20.56 0.89 -8.75
N GLY A 232 -19.64 -0.02 -9.10
CA GLY A 232 -19.07 -1.00 -8.17
C GLY A 232 -19.95 -2.22 -7.86
N GLY A 233 -21.15 -2.28 -8.46
CA GLY A 233 -22.11 -3.39 -8.31
C GLY A 233 -22.66 -3.55 -6.90
N ASP A 234 -23.06 -4.77 -6.57
CA ASP A 234 -23.71 -5.09 -5.27
C ASP A 234 -22.69 -5.31 -4.14
N ALA A 235 -21.40 -5.43 -4.48
CA ALA A 235 -20.29 -5.63 -3.55
C ALA A 235 -19.24 -4.51 -3.69
N PRO A 236 -19.62 -3.25 -3.42
CA PRO A 236 -18.66 -2.15 -3.40
C PRO A 236 -17.62 -2.38 -2.32
N TYR A 237 -16.39 -1.98 -2.62
CA TYR A 237 -15.29 -2.16 -1.71
C TYR A 237 -15.28 -1.02 -0.68
N VAL A 238 -15.35 -1.36 0.61
CA VAL A 238 -15.18 -0.44 1.76
C VAL A 238 -13.80 -0.66 2.41
N SER A 239 -13.13 0.42 2.81
CA SER A 239 -11.88 0.32 3.57
C SER A 239 -12.15 -0.20 4.99
N PRO A 240 -11.14 -0.76 5.69
CA PRO A 240 -11.28 -1.13 7.09
C PRO A 240 -11.72 0.02 8.01
N GLU A 241 -11.49 1.26 7.58
CA GLU A 241 -11.87 2.50 8.28
C GLU A 241 -13.25 3.04 7.88
N GLY A 242 -13.96 2.36 6.98
CA GLY A 242 -15.30 2.75 6.56
C GLY A 242 -15.35 3.78 5.44
N HIS A 243 -14.32 3.87 4.60
CA HIS A 243 -14.31 4.76 3.43
C HIS A 243 -14.68 4.02 2.14
N ALA A 244 -15.36 4.71 1.23
CA ALA A 244 -15.50 4.23 -0.15
C ALA A 244 -14.21 4.53 -0.92
N LEU A 245 -13.92 3.74 -1.95
CA LEU A 245 -12.87 4.05 -2.91
C LEU A 245 -13.48 4.37 -4.28
N ILE A 246 -13.06 5.50 -4.84
CA ILE A 246 -13.30 5.91 -6.22
C ILE A 246 -11.97 5.77 -6.96
N ASP A 247 -11.99 4.99 -8.03
CA ASP A 247 -10.93 4.89 -9.02
C ASP A 247 -11.18 5.90 -10.12
N ILE A 248 -10.35 6.94 -10.17
CA ILE A 248 -10.36 7.93 -11.26
C ILE A 248 -9.47 7.38 -12.36
N ARG A 249 -10.08 6.95 -13.46
CA ARG A 249 -9.42 6.21 -14.53
C ARG A 249 -9.13 7.12 -15.72
N PHE A 250 -7.87 7.47 -15.90
CA PHE A 250 -7.39 8.30 -16.99
C PHE A 250 -7.06 7.44 -18.20
N TYR A 251 -7.49 7.90 -19.37
CA TYR A 251 -7.14 7.28 -20.66
C TYR A 251 -5.70 7.55 -21.07
N GLU A 252 -5.18 8.71 -20.66
CA GLU A 252 -3.82 9.16 -20.92
C GLU A 252 -3.08 9.34 -19.57
N GLY A 253 -2.32 10.41 -19.42
CA GLY A 253 -1.75 10.80 -18.13
C GLY A 253 -2.75 11.57 -17.26
N LEU A 254 -2.41 11.73 -15.98
CA LEU A 254 -3.12 12.62 -15.07
C LEU A 254 -3.13 14.04 -15.65
N LYS A 255 -4.32 14.63 -15.73
CA LYS A 255 -4.57 16.01 -16.16
C LYS A 255 -5.36 16.74 -15.09
N LEU A 256 -5.43 18.06 -15.21
CA LEU A 256 -6.29 18.91 -14.41
C LEU A 256 -7.05 19.84 -15.34
N LEU A 257 -8.37 19.81 -15.31
CA LEU A 257 -9.22 20.66 -16.15
C LEU A 257 -8.87 20.59 -17.66
N GLY A 258 -8.62 19.40 -18.20
CA GLY A 258 -8.27 19.25 -19.63
C GLY A 258 -6.80 19.40 -19.98
N GLU A 259 -5.95 19.84 -19.03
CA GLU A 259 -4.57 20.25 -19.30
C GLU A 259 -3.55 19.49 -18.46
N ASP A 260 -2.31 19.39 -18.97
CA ASP A 260 -1.19 18.86 -18.20
C ASP A 260 -0.87 19.81 -17.03
N ALA A 261 -0.87 19.27 -15.80
CA ALA A 261 -0.55 20.01 -14.59
C ALA A 261 0.49 19.27 -13.73
N ASP A 262 1.21 19.99 -12.88
CA ASP A 262 2.12 19.36 -11.91
C ASP A 262 1.32 18.47 -10.93
N TYR A 263 1.94 17.39 -10.47
CA TYR A 263 1.25 16.43 -9.60
C TYR A 263 0.87 17.03 -8.25
N GLY A 264 1.62 18.04 -7.78
CA GLY A 264 1.29 18.76 -6.57
C GLY A 264 -0.01 19.54 -6.68
N SER A 265 -0.29 20.14 -7.84
CA SER A 265 -1.55 20.84 -8.10
C SER A 265 -2.72 19.90 -8.23
N ILE A 266 -2.55 18.78 -8.93
CA ILE A 266 -3.59 17.73 -9.01
C ILE A 266 -3.92 17.20 -7.62
N ALA A 267 -2.89 16.90 -6.79
CA ALA A 267 -3.09 16.46 -5.42
C ALA A 267 -3.89 17.48 -4.58
N ARG A 268 -3.52 18.77 -4.64
CA ARG A 268 -4.20 19.83 -3.90
C ARG A 268 -5.66 20.01 -4.30
N GLU A 269 -5.97 19.92 -5.59
CA GLU A 269 -7.36 20.03 -6.05
C GLU A 269 -8.19 18.84 -5.56
N ILE A 270 -7.66 17.60 -5.64
CA ILE A 270 -8.33 16.42 -5.07
C ILE A 270 -8.57 16.58 -3.56
N GLU A 271 -7.57 17.05 -2.81
CA GLU A 271 -7.67 17.28 -1.36
C GLU A 271 -8.68 18.39 -1.00
N SER A 272 -9.02 19.27 -1.94
CA SER A 272 -10.00 20.35 -1.73
C SER A 272 -11.46 19.90 -1.89
N VAL A 273 -11.69 18.74 -2.50
CA VAL A 273 -13.04 18.22 -2.74
C VAL A 273 -13.68 17.76 -1.44
N GLU A 274 -14.91 18.21 -1.19
CA GLU A 274 -15.68 17.82 -0.01
C GLU A 274 -15.91 16.31 0.04
N GLY A 275 -15.66 15.72 1.22
CA GLY A 275 -15.76 14.28 1.45
C GLY A 275 -14.53 13.48 1.03
N VAL A 276 -13.52 14.06 0.37
CA VAL A 276 -12.24 13.37 0.16
C VAL A 276 -11.47 13.24 1.47
N VAL A 277 -11.07 12.01 1.80
CA VAL A 277 -10.30 11.67 3.00
C VAL A 277 -8.82 11.51 2.68
N ALA A 278 -8.51 10.83 1.57
CA ALA A 278 -7.14 10.59 1.11
C ALA A 278 -7.14 10.18 -0.36
N HIS A 279 -5.98 10.23 -1.02
CA HIS A 279 -5.83 9.74 -2.39
C HIS A 279 -4.47 9.06 -2.61
N GLY A 280 -4.34 8.28 -3.69
CA GLY A 280 -3.15 7.49 -4.01
C GLY A 280 -1.97 8.28 -4.57
N LEU A 281 -2.17 9.53 -5.01
CA LEU A 281 -1.12 10.34 -5.65
C LEU A 281 -0.17 10.97 -4.62
N MET A 282 1.02 10.42 -4.48
CA MET A 282 2.07 10.89 -3.59
C MET A 282 3.01 11.87 -4.33
N ALA A 283 2.61 13.13 -4.39
CA ALA A 283 3.36 14.20 -5.07
C ALA A 283 4.34 14.89 -4.12
N ASN A 284 5.59 15.11 -4.57
CA ASN A 284 6.61 15.90 -3.86
C ASN A 284 7.01 15.40 -2.46
N VAL A 285 6.63 14.18 -2.08
CA VAL A 285 6.96 13.59 -0.77
C VAL A 285 8.25 12.77 -0.79
N ALA A 286 8.55 12.06 -1.88
CA ALA A 286 9.71 11.18 -1.98
C ALA A 286 11.03 11.96 -2.07
N ALA A 287 12.02 11.55 -1.29
CA ALA A 287 13.39 12.05 -1.36
C ALA A 287 14.25 11.20 -2.31
N ALA A 288 13.93 9.91 -2.42
CA ALA A 288 14.62 8.97 -3.28
C ALA A 288 13.70 7.86 -3.78
N ALA A 289 14.11 7.22 -4.87
CA ALA A 289 13.54 6.00 -5.41
C ALA A 289 14.63 4.93 -5.56
N VAL A 290 14.37 3.71 -5.15
CA VAL A 290 15.18 2.53 -5.48
C VAL A 290 14.41 1.71 -6.51
N VAL A 291 14.91 1.71 -7.74
CA VAL A 291 14.29 1.04 -8.89
C VAL A 291 14.98 -0.30 -9.14
N ALA A 292 14.20 -1.38 -9.13
CA ALA A 292 14.67 -2.72 -9.46
C ALA A 292 14.78 -2.88 -10.98
N THR A 293 16.00 -2.84 -11.53
CA THR A 293 16.25 -2.97 -12.98
C THR A 293 16.94 -4.29 -13.31
N ALA A 294 16.91 -4.70 -14.59
CA ALA A 294 17.61 -5.89 -15.06
C ALA A 294 19.13 -5.82 -14.87
N ALA A 295 19.71 -4.61 -14.79
CA ALA A 295 21.13 -4.39 -14.53
C ALA A 295 21.49 -4.35 -13.03
N GLY A 296 20.49 -4.50 -12.15
CA GLY A 296 20.61 -4.33 -10.72
C GLY A 296 19.82 -3.13 -10.19
N PRO A 297 19.84 -2.90 -8.86
CA PRO A 297 19.11 -1.80 -8.26
C PRO A 297 19.74 -0.46 -8.62
N ARG A 298 18.89 0.53 -8.91
CA ARG A 298 19.28 1.91 -9.22
C ARG A 298 18.66 2.87 -8.21
N LEU A 299 19.50 3.62 -7.51
CA LEU A 299 19.07 4.73 -6.67
C LEU A 299 18.91 5.99 -7.52
N VAL A 300 17.81 6.70 -7.33
CA VAL A 300 17.51 7.99 -7.97
C VAL A 300 17.08 8.95 -6.87
N TRP A 301 17.80 10.06 -6.73
CA TRP A 301 17.44 11.11 -5.78
C TRP A 301 16.47 12.11 -6.39
N ARG A 302 15.73 12.82 -5.54
CA ARG A 302 14.97 14.00 -5.95
C ARG A 302 15.89 14.97 -6.71
N GLY A 303 15.43 15.45 -7.86
CA GLY A 303 16.18 16.30 -8.78
C GLY A 303 16.96 15.53 -9.86
N GLU A 304 17.04 14.20 -9.76
CA GLU A 304 17.63 13.35 -10.79
C GLU A 304 16.54 12.76 -11.70
N GLN A 305 16.92 12.45 -12.94
CA GLN A 305 16.01 11.89 -13.92
C GLN A 305 15.82 10.37 -13.74
N LEU A 306 14.57 9.94 -13.70
CA LEU A 306 14.16 8.57 -13.92
C LEU A 306 14.32 8.26 -15.41
N ALA A 307 15.41 7.58 -15.78
CA ALA A 307 15.47 6.95 -17.08
C ALA A 307 14.34 5.91 -17.18
N ALA A 308 13.46 6.05 -18.17
CA ALA A 308 12.48 5.03 -18.49
C ALA A 308 13.21 3.72 -18.84
N GLY A 309 12.79 2.61 -18.25
CA GLY A 309 13.23 1.29 -18.72
C GLY A 309 12.87 1.16 -20.19
N ALA A 310 13.77 0.59 -21.01
CA ALA A 310 13.52 0.36 -22.43
C ALA A 310 12.16 -0.33 -22.61
N GLY A 311 11.15 0.43 -23.04
CA GLY A 311 9.78 -0.03 -23.14
C GLY A 311 9.70 -1.25 -24.05
N ARG A 312 8.71 -2.11 -23.78
CA ARG A 312 8.31 -3.17 -24.71
C ARG A 312 8.14 -2.55 -26.10
N GLY A 313 9.10 -2.84 -26.98
CA GLY A 313 9.06 -2.40 -28.37
C GLY A 313 7.76 -2.90 -28.98
N GLY A 314 6.89 -1.97 -29.35
CA GLY A 314 5.75 -2.27 -30.19
C GLY A 314 6.25 -2.88 -31.49
N SER A 315 5.93 -4.14 -31.73
CA SER A 315 6.02 -4.73 -33.05
C SER A 315 4.90 -4.14 -33.90
N LEU A 316 5.13 -2.96 -34.48
CA LEU A 316 4.50 -2.61 -35.74
C LEU A 316 5.27 -3.36 -36.83
N GLY A 317 4.88 -4.63 -37.01
CA GLY A 317 5.23 -5.43 -38.16
C GLY A 317 4.22 -5.14 -39.28
N GLU A 318 4.75 -4.68 -40.40
CA GLU A 318 4.08 -4.39 -41.66
C GLU A 318 3.20 -5.55 -42.17
N ALA A 319 1.99 -5.21 -42.63
CA ALA A 319 1.36 -5.73 -43.85
C ALA A 319 0.20 -4.81 -44.26
#